data_AF-A0A8X7VPD5-F1
#
_entry.id   AF-A0A8X7VPD5-F1
#
_cell.length_a   1.000
_cell.length_b   1.000
_cell.length_c   1.000
_cell.angle_alpha   90.00
_cell.angle_beta   90.00
_cell.angle_gamma   90.00
#
_symmetry.space_group_name_H-M   'P 1'
#
loop_
_entity.id
_entity.type
_entity.pdbx_description
1 polymer ?
#
loop_
_entity_poly.entity_id
_entity_poly.type
_entity_poly.pdbx_seq_one_letter_code
_entity_poly.pdbx_strand_id
1 'polypeptide(L)'
;MNLFLGEPGSGGSSTLSMVGAVKKWQMSDPEKARENWQKLLDANLELETKLNSLSKLAKDHWDVYLGVIKSCSVLTSEKWVLHATEPINEAIIRELLGAREAMLRIRILMRQMGEAAGVPIEPESQTQLLDSTMNAEGILLAGVTGAGGFDAIFAITLGDSGSKLTQAWSSHNVLALLVKEDPHGVCLESGDPRTTGITSGVSYIHIE
;
A
#
# COMPACT_ATOMS: atom_id res chain seq x y z
N MET A 1 -0.39 2.11 12.01
CA MET A 1 -0.09 1.68 10.64
C MET A 1 0.74 2.76 10.01
N ASN A 2 1.68 2.41 9.13
CA ASN A 2 2.62 3.36 8.56
C ASN A 2 2.68 3.19 7.03
N LEU A 3 2.60 4.29 6.29
CA LEU A 3 2.78 4.32 4.84
C LEU A 3 4.26 4.42 4.49
N PHE A 4 4.72 3.56 3.58
CA PHE A 4 6.04 3.58 3.00
C PHE A 4 5.92 3.76 1.49
N LEU A 5 6.79 4.58 0.91
CA LEU A 5 6.98 4.70 -0.53
C LEU A 5 8.34 4.13 -0.92
N GLY A 6 8.40 3.39 -2.01
CA GLY A 6 9.62 2.78 -2.53
C GLY A 6 9.86 3.18 -3.97
N GLU A 7 11.11 3.45 -4.32
CA GLU A 7 11.58 3.70 -5.69
C GLU A 7 12.46 2.53 -6.14
N PRO A 8 12.01 1.67 -7.07
CA PRO A 8 12.75 0.49 -7.54
C PRO A 8 13.96 0.80 -8.45
N GLY A 9 14.24 2.07 -8.75
CA GLY A 9 15.42 2.53 -9.51
C GLY A 9 15.46 2.16 -10.99
N SER A 10 14.47 1.43 -11.51
CA SER A 10 14.45 0.87 -12.86
C SER A 10 13.62 1.70 -13.85
N GLY A 11 13.98 2.96 -14.08
CA GLY A 11 13.46 3.79 -15.18
C GLY A 11 12.03 4.33 -14.99
N GLY A 12 11.73 5.42 -15.70
CA GLY A 12 10.43 6.10 -15.61
C GLY A 12 9.39 5.57 -16.59
N SER A 13 8.12 5.74 -16.25
CA SER A 13 6.98 5.34 -17.06
C SER A 13 6.37 6.54 -17.80
N SER A 14 6.03 6.38 -19.08
CA SER A 14 5.36 7.45 -19.83
C SER A 14 3.87 7.47 -19.51
N THR A 15 3.48 8.21 -18.47
CA THR A 15 2.09 8.35 -18.02
C THR A 15 1.15 8.70 -19.16
N LEU A 16 1.52 9.63 -20.04
CA LEU A 16 0.71 10.03 -21.19
C LEU A 16 0.48 8.85 -22.16
N SER A 17 1.52 8.06 -22.43
CA SER A 17 1.43 6.89 -23.30
C SER A 17 0.56 5.80 -22.67
N MET A 18 0.73 5.53 -21.38
CA MET A 18 -0.03 4.50 -20.67
C MET A 18 -1.52 4.84 -20.61
N VAL A 19 -1.85 6.08 -20.23
CA VAL A 19 -3.24 6.56 -20.22
C VAL A 19 -3.84 6.54 -21.63
N GLY A 20 -3.05 6.92 -22.65
CA GLY A 20 -3.48 6.85 -24.05
C GLY A 20 -3.82 5.43 -24.50
N ALA A 21 -3.00 4.44 -24.13
CA ALA A 21 -3.22 3.04 -24.45
C ALA A 21 -4.46 2.48 -23.75
N VAL A 22 -4.64 2.78 -22.46
CA VAL A 22 -5.84 2.39 -21.68
C VAL A 22 -7.10 2.97 -22.33
N LYS A 23 -7.10 4.26 -22.68
CA LYS A 23 -8.23 4.90 -23.38
C LYS A 23 -8.51 4.24 -24.73
N LYS A 24 -7.47 3.91 -25.49
CA LYS A 24 -7.61 3.21 -26.78
C LYS A 24 -8.25 1.84 -26.59
N TRP A 25 -7.81 1.09 -25.58
CA TRP A 25 -8.37 -0.20 -25.25
C TRP A 25 -9.85 -0.09 -24.83
N GLN A 26 -10.19 0.88 -23.96
CA GLN A 26 -11.57 1.17 -23.57
C GLN A 26 -12.50 1.41 -24.77
N MET A 27 -12.02 2.11 -25.80
CA MET A 27 -12.80 2.33 -27.04
C MET A 27 -12.89 1.08 -27.91
N SER A 28 -11.87 0.21 -27.90
CA SER A 28 -11.81 -0.99 -28.73
C SER A 28 -12.60 -2.18 -28.16
N ASP A 29 -12.71 -2.28 -26.84
CA ASP A 29 -13.45 -3.36 -26.14
C ASP A 29 -14.21 -2.78 -24.94
N PRO A 30 -15.29 -2.02 -25.19
CA PRO A 30 -16.00 -1.27 -24.13
C PRO A 30 -16.68 -2.18 -23.11
N GLU A 31 -17.09 -3.39 -23.51
CA GLU A 31 -17.74 -4.34 -22.60
C GLU A 31 -16.75 -4.89 -21.57
N LYS A 32 -15.60 -5.41 -22.01
CA LYS A 32 -14.57 -5.90 -21.08
C LYS A 32 -13.99 -4.77 -20.25
N ALA A 33 -13.82 -3.58 -20.84
CA ALA A 33 -13.34 -2.42 -20.11
C ALA A 33 -14.30 -2.01 -18.99
N ARG A 34 -15.60 -1.93 -19.27
CA ARG A 34 -16.62 -1.63 -18.26
C ARG A 34 -16.67 -2.68 -17.17
N GLU A 35 -16.57 -3.96 -17.52
CA GLU A 35 -16.55 -5.06 -16.55
C GLU A 35 -15.34 -4.97 -15.61
N ASN A 36 -14.14 -4.76 -16.16
CA ASN A 36 -12.92 -4.60 -15.37
C ASN A 36 -13.00 -3.36 -14.46
N TRP A 37 -13.49 -2.22 -14.96
CA TRP A 37 -13.67 -0.99 -14.17
C TRP A 37 -14.66 -1.19 -13.03
N GLN A 38 -15.79 -1.88 -13.28
CA GLN A 38 -16.77 -2.13 -12.24
C GLN A 38 -16.16 -3.01 -11.14
N LYS A 39 -15.46 -4.08 -11.51
CA LYS A 39 -14.76 -4.95 -10.55
C LYS A 39 -13.70 -4.17 -9.75
N LEU A 40 -12.99 -3.25 -10.39
CA LEU A 40 -11.97 -2.42 -9.75
C LEU A 40 -12.60 -1.40 -8.80
N LEU A 41 -13.72 -0.78 -9.19
CA LEU A 41 -14.52 0.08 -8.32
C LEU A 41 -14.99 -0.69 -7.09
N ASP A 42 -15.59 -1.87 -7.28
CA ASP A 42 -16.10 -2.70 -6.20
C ASP A 42 -14.97 -3.08 -5.21
N ALA A 43 -13.80 -3.46 -5.72
CA ALA A 43 -12.65 -3.80 -4.89
C ALA A 43 -12.08 -2.60 -4.12
N ASN A 44 -12.07 -1.40 -4.74
CA ASN A 44 -11.67 -0.16 -4.04
C ASN A 44 -12.67 0.24 -2.95
N LEU A 45 -13.98 0.14 -3.22
CA LEU A 45 -15.03 0.39 -2.22
C LEU A 45 -14.97 -0.61 -1.06
N GLU A 46 -14.63 -1.86 -1.36
CA GLU A 46 -14.39 -2.88 -0.35
C GLU A 46 -13.20 -2.48 0.54
N LEU A 47 -12.04 -2.17 -0.05
CA LEU A 47 -10.87 -1.72 0.70
C LEU A 47 -11.18 -0.50 1.58
N GLU A 48 -11.86 0.51 1.02
CA GLU A 48 -12.32 1.69 1.76
C GLU A 48 -13.20 1.30 2.97
N THR A 49 -14.18 0.41 2.75
CA THR A 49 -15.07 -0.07 3.81
C THR A 49 -14.30 -0.76 4.95
N LYS A 50 -13.29 -1.57 4.60
CA LYS A 50 -12.43 -2.26 5.56
C LYS A 50 -11.58 -1.27 6.37
N LEU A 51 -10.95 -0.30 5.70
CA LEU A 51 -10.16 0.75 6.36
C LEU A 51 -11.00 1.64 7.27
N ASN A 52 -12.23 2.01 6.84
CA ASN A 52 -13.16 2.77 7.66
C ASN A 52 -13.61 1.99 8.90
N SER A 53 -13.83 0.68 8.76
CA SER A 53 -14.18 -0.20 9.87
C SER A 53 -13.02 -0.37 10.85
N LEU A 54 -11.78 -0.49 10.37
CA LEU A 54 -10.57 -0.47 11.20
C LEU A 54 -10.41 0.85 11.96
N SER A 55 -10.66 1.98 11.31
CA SER A 55 -10.65 3.31 11.95
C SER A 55 -11.68 3.41 13.08
N LYS A 56 -12.90 2.90 12.84
CA LYS A 56 -13.95 2.82 13.87
C LYS A 56 -13.54 1.91 15.04
N LEU A 57 -13.01 0.71 14.75
CA LEU A 57 -12.54 -0.22 15.78
C LEU A 57 -11.39 0.38 16.60
N ALA A 58 -10.47 1.11 15.97
CA ALA A 58 -9.40 1.82 16.66
C ALA A 58 -9.95 2.92 17.59
N LYS A 59 -10.96 3.66 17.14
CA LYS A 59 -11.61 4.70 17.94
C LYS A 59 -12.36 4.11 19.15
N ASP A 60 -13.10 3.03 18.95
CA ASP A 60 -13.99 2.47 19.97
C ASP A 60 -13.25 1.52 20.93
N HIS A 61 -12.16 0.89 20.49
CA HIS A 61 -11.44 -0.17 21.22
C HIS A 61 -9.90 -0.03 21.11
N TRP A 62 -9.38 1.16 21.37
CA TRP A 62 -7.96 1.51 21.12
C TRP A 62 -6.94 0.53 21.68
N ASP A 63 -7.02 0.16 22.96
CA ASP A 63 -6.00 -0.70 23.60
C ASP A 63 -5.98 -2.11 22.98
N VAL A 64 -7.16 -2.66 22.70
CA VAL A 64 -7.31 -3.97 22.04
C VAL A 64 -6.81 -3.89 20.61
N TYR A 65 -7.21 -2.85 19.87
CA TYR A 65 -6.75 -2.57 18.52
C TYR A 65 -5.22 -2.51 18.46
N LEU A 66 -4.60 -1.71 19.33
CA LEU A 66 -3.15 -1.59 19.38
C LEU A 66 -2.46 -2.91 19.74
N GLY A 67 -3.03 -3.70 20.65
CA GLY A 67 -2.55 -5.04 20.99
C GLY A 67 -2.56 -6.00 19.80
N VAL A 68 -3.65 -6.02 19.03
CA VAL A 68 -3.77 -6.83 17.81
C VAL A 68 -2.77 -6.38 16.74
N ILE A 69 -2.65 -5.07 16.50
CA ILE A 69 -1.71 -4.51 15.51
C ILE A 69 -0.27 -4.88 15.87
N LYS A 70 0.12 -4.75 17.15
CA LYS A 70 1.46 -5.16 17.63
C LYS A 70 1.69 -6.66 17.43
N SER A 71 0.72 -7.49 17.80
CA SER A 71 0.83 -8.94 17.68
C SER A 71 0.96 -9.39 16.21
N CYS A 72 0.18 -8.79 15.31
CA CYS A 72 0.21 -9.10 13.89
C CYS A 72 1.47 -8.53 13.19
N SER A 73 2.08 -7.47 13.71
CA SER A 73 3.24 -6.82 13.09
C SER A 73 4.48 -7.73 12.96
N VAL A 74 4.61 -8.73 13.84
CA VAL A 74 5.75 -9.68 13.82
C VAL A 74 5.41 -11.01 13.15
N LEU A 75 4.30 -11.07 12.42
CA LEU A 75 3.77 -12.28 11.80
C LEU A 75 3.41 -12.06 10.34
N THR A 76 3.51 -13.12 9.54
CA THR A 76 2.91 -13.15 8.20
C THR A 76 1.38 -13.23 8.31
N SER A 77 0.67 -12.79 7.26
CA SER A 77 -0.79 -12.66 7.26
C SER A 77 -1.52 -13.96 7.60
N GLU A 78 -0.97 -15.11 7.21
CA GLU A 78 -1.57 -16.43 7.44
C GLU A 78 -1.65 -16.77 8.93
N LYS A 79 -0.79 -16.15 9.75
CA LYS A 79 -0.70 -16.38 11.19
C LYS A 79 -1.51 -15.38 12.00
N TRP A 80 -2.07 -14.33 11.39
CA TRP A 80 -2.85 -13.32 12.15
C TRP A 80 -4.08 -13.90 12.82
N VAL A 81 -4.72 -14.91 12.20
CA VAL A 81 -5.88 -15.62 12.77
C VAL A 81 -5.58 -16.27 14.13
N LEU A 82 -4.32 -16.54 14.45
CA LEU A 82 -3.91 -17.07 15.77
C LEU A 82 -4.19 -16.09 16.91
N HIS A 83 -4.36 -14.80 16.61
CA HIS A 83 -4.68 -13.76 17.58
C HIS A 83 -6.18 -13.45 17.66
N ALA A 84 -7.04 -14.15 16.91
CA ALA A 84 -8.49 -14.04 16.96
C ALA A 84 -9.08 -14.78 18.17
N THR A 85 -8.60 -14.43 19.37
CA THR A 85 -8.94 -15.12 20.62
C THR A 85 -10.20 -14.58 21.29
N GLU A 86 -10.57 -13.34 20.98
CA GLU A 86 -11.70 -12.61 21.56
C GLU A 86 -12.54 -11.98 20.43
N PRO A 87 -13.85 -11.73 20.63
CA PRO A 87 -14.73 -11.23 19.57
C PRO A 87 -14.24 -9.92 18.91
N ILE A 88 -13.66 -9.00 19.67
CA ILE A 88 -13.10 -7.75 19.14
C ILE A 88 -11.80 -8.00 18.38
N ASN A 89 -10.93 -8.90 18.87
CA ASN A 89 -9.72 -9.28 18.14
C ASN A 89 -10.07 -9.90 16.79
N GLU A 90 -11.02 -10.83 16.79
CA GLU A 90 -11.53 -11.47 15.58
C GLU A 90 -12.10 -10.43 14.60
N ALA A 91 -12.85 -9.44 15.10
CA ALA A 91 -13.36 -8.36 14.26
C ALA A 91 -12.23 -7.55 13.60
N ILE A 92 -11.21 -7.16 14.37
CA ILE A 92 -10.06 -6.41 13.84
C ILE A 92 -9.32 -7.24 12.79
N ILE A 93 -9.00 -8.51 13.10
CA ILE A 93 -8.25 -9.41 12.20
C ILE A 93 -9.03 -9.66 10.92
N ARG A 94 -10.35 -9.85 11.00
CA ARG A 94 -11.22 -10.00 9.83
C ARG A 94 -11.16 -8.77 8.94
N GLU A 95 -11.22 -7.55 9.50
CA GLU A 95 -11.11 -6.34 8.68
C GLU A 95 -9.70 -6.15 8.10
N LEU A 96 -8.63 -6.52 8.81
CA LEU A 96 -7.25 -6.52 8.28
C LEU A 96 -7.10 -7.48 7.09
N LEU A 97 -7.57 -8.72 7.23
CA LEU A 97 -7.51 -9.72 6.16
C LEU A 97 -8.38 -9.31 4.97
N GLY A 98 -9.57 -8.79 5.22
CA GLY A 98 -10.44 -8.25 4.15
C GLY A 98 -9.79 -7.10 3.39
N ALA A 99 -9.09 -6.18 4.08
CA ALA A 99 -8.34 -5.11 3.42
C ALA A 99 -7.22 -5.67 2.54
N ARG A 100 -6.49 -6.69 3.03
CA ARG A 100 -5.44 -7.38 2.27
C ARG A 100 -5.99 -8.05 1.01
N GLU A 101 -7.10 -8.77 1.12
CA GLU A 101 -7.77 -9.42 -0.01
C GLU A 101 -8.25 -8.42 -1.06
N ALA A 102 -8.87 -7.33 -0.63
CA ALA A 102 -9.32 -6.26 -1.52
C ALA A 102 -8.14 -5.64 -2.30
N MET A 103 -7.01 -5.39 -1.63
CA MET A 103 -5.80 -4.87 -2.27
C MET A 103 -5.19 -5.83 -3.29
N LEU A 104 -5.11 -7.12 -2.97
CA LEU A 104 -4.66 -8.14 -3.93
C LEU A 104 -5.56 -8.17 -5.17
N ARG A 105 -6.87 -8.05 -4.98
CA ARG A 105 -7.84 -7.97 -6.09
C ARG A 105 -7.64 -6.71 -6.93
N ILE A 106 -7.41 -5.55 -6.30
CA ILE A 106 -7.08 -4.30 -6.99
C ILE A 106 -5.85 -4.48 -7.88
N ARG A 107 -4.75 -5.04 -7.35
CA ARG A 107 -3.53 -5.32 -8.13
C ARG A 107 -3.79 -6.22 -9.33
N ILE A 108 -4.53 -7.32 -9.12
CA ILE A 108 -4.90 -8.24 -10.21
C ILE A 108 -5.68 -7.50 -11.31
N LEU A 109 -6.66 -6.68 -10.94
CA LEU A 109 -7.49 -5.95 -11.90
C LEU A 109 -6.71 -4.85 -12.65
N MET A 110 -5.81 -4.15 -11.96
CA MET A 110 -4.89 -3.17 -12.54
C MET A 110 -3.92 -3.82 -13.54
N ARG A 111 -3.38 -4.99 -13.20
CA ARG A 111 -2.53 -5.77 -14.11
C ARG A 111 -3.30 -6.26 -15.34
N GLN A 112 -4.50 -6.80 -15.16
CA GLN A 112 -5.37 -7.22 -16.28
C GLN A 112 -5.72 -6.06 -17.21
N MET A 113 -5.97 -4.88 -16.66
CA MET A 113 -6.16 -3.65 -17.43
C MET A 113 -4.91 -3.32 -18.25
N GLY A 114 -3.73 -3.40 -17.64
CA GLY A 114 -2.45 -3.18 -18.32
C GLY A 114 -2.22 -4.16 -19.47
N GLU A 115 -2.39 -5.46 -19.21
CA GLU A 115 -2.28 -6.53 -20.21
C GLU A 115 -3.23 -6.29 -21.39
N ALA A 116 -4.49 -5.99 -21.12
CA ALA A 116 -5.50 -5.77 -22.15
C ALA A 116 -5.23 -4.48 -22.96
N ALA A 117 -4.67 -3.46 -22.31
CA ALA A 117 -4.24 -2.22 -22.95
C ALA A 117 -2.84 -2.28 -23.60
N GLY A 118 -2.11 -3.39 -23.44
CA GLY A 118 -0.75 -3.55 -23.96
C GLY A 118 0.27 -2.63 -23.29
N VAL A 119 0.07 -2.28 -22.02
CA VAL A 119 0.96 -1.41 -21.23
C VAL A 119 1.26 -1.99 -19.85
N PRO A 120 2.49 -1.83 -19.33
CA PRO A 120 2.88 -2.42 -18.06
C PRO A 120 2.38 -1.58 -16.87
N ILE A 121 1.09 -1.65 -16.52
CA ILE A 121 0.59 -0.94 -15.32
C ILE A 121 1.21 -1.54 -14.05
N GLU A 122 1.25 -2.85 -13.93
CA GLU A 122 2.04 -3.55 -12.91
C GLU A 122 2.91 -4.58 -13.64
N PRO A 123 4.13 -4.20 -14.07
CA PRO A 123 5.01 -5.12 -14.80
C PRO A 123 5.38 -6.33 -13.95
N GLU A 124 5.81 -7.41 -14.60
CA GLU A 124 6.16 -8.68 -13.95
C GLU A 124 7.20 -8.50 -12.81
N SER A 125 8.21 -7.64 -13.00
CA SER A 125 9.20 -7.35 -11.97
C SER A 125 8.57 -6.70 -10.72
N GLN A 126 7.64 -5.76 -10.91
CA GLN A 126 6.91 -5.14 -9.80
C GLN A 126 5.94 -6.11 -9.15
N THR A 127 5.29 -6.97 -9.94
CA THR A 127 4.42 -8.04 -9.42
C THR A 127 5.20 -8.92 -8.46
N GLN A 128 6.37 -9.43 -8.87
CA GLN A 128 7.19 -10.31 -8.03
C GLN A 128 7.67 -9.62 -6.76
N LEU A 129 8.13 -8.37 -6.87
CA LEU A 129 8.54 -7.56 -5.73
C LEU A 129 7.38 -7.31 -4.75
N LEU A 130 6.21 -6.94 -5.25
CA LEU A 130 5.03 -6.63 -4.44
C LEU A 130 4.41 -7.90 -3.84
N ASP A 131 4.49 -9.04 -4.51
CA ASP A 131 4.08 -10.34 -3.95
C ASP A 131 5.00 -10.75 -2.81
N SER A 132 6.31 -10.60 -2.97
CA SER A 132 7.28 -10.79 -1.88
C SER A 132 7.00 -9.83 -0.72
N THR A 133 6.74 -8.56 -1.02
CA THR A 133 6.39 -7.53 -0.03
C THR A 133 5.12 -7.90 0.74
N MET A 134 4.04 -8.29 0.05
CA MET A 134 2.77 -8.68 0.67
C MET A 134 2.88 -9.91 1.58
N ASN A 135 3.88 -10.77 1.35
CA ASN A 135 4.13 -11.98 2.14
C ASN A 135 5.11 -11.74 3.30
N ALA A 136 5.68 -10.55 3.42
CA ALA A 136 6.53 -10.20 4.54
C ALA A 136 5.73 -9.95 5.83
N GLU A 137 6.40 -10.07 6.97
CA GLU A 137 5.79 -9.88 8.28
C GLU A 137 5.24 -8.47 8.45
N GLY A 138 4.03 -8.37 9.01
CA GLY A 138 3.41 -7.10 9.35
C GLY A 138 3.05 -6.21 8.16
N ILE A 139 3.03 -6.73 6.92
CA ILE A 139 2.56 -5.97 5.76
C ILE A 139 1.06 -6.16 5.59
N LEU A 140 0.33 -5.04 5.59
CA LEU A 140 -1.11 -5.02 5.34
C LEU A 140 -1.41 -4.91 3.86
N LEU A 141 -0.88 -3.85 3.23
CA LEU A 141 -1.11 -3.54 1.81
C LEU A 141 0.24 -3.28 1.14
N ALA A 142 0.32 -3.55 -0.15
CA ALA A 142 1.37 -3.07 -1.03
C ALA A 142 0.82 -2.99 -2.45
N GLY A 143 1.36 -2.10 -3.27
CA GLY A 143 0.94 -1.94 -4.67
C GLY A 143 1.78 -0.93 -5.43
N VAL A 144 1.55 -0.85 -6.74
CA VAL A 144 2.01 0.27 -7.55
C VAL A 144 1.16 1.52 -7.28
N THR A 145 1.73 2.71 -7.48
CA THR A 145 0.99 3.98 -7.35
C THR A 145 1.03 4.80 -8.65
N GLY A 146 0.14 5.77 -8.76
CA GLY A 146 0.03 6.64 -9.94
C GLY A 146 -0.37 5.87 -11.20
N ALA A 147 0.37 6.08 -12.29
CA ALA A 147 0.15 5.37 -13.55
C ALA A 147 0.61 3.90 -13.49
N GLY A 148 1.39 3.54 -12.48
CA GLY A 148 2.07 2.26 -12.39
C GLY A 148 3.38 2.24 -13.19
N GLY A 149 3.71 1.08 -13.75
CA GLY A 149 4.98 0.86 -14.44
C GLY A 149 6.13 0.67 -13.48
N PHE A 150 7.25 1.32 -13.77
CA PHE A 150 8.51 1.14 -13.05
C PHE A 150 8.82 2.28 -12.06
N ASP A 151 7.85 3.17 -11.85
CA ASP A 151 7.95 4.32 -10.95
C ASP A 151 7.83 3.86 -9.47
N ALA A 152 7.05 4.56 -8.66
CA ALA A 152 6.94 4.28 -7.25
C ALA A 152 6.03 3.08 -6.92
N ILE A 153 6.38 2.39 -5.85
CA ILE A 153 5.51 1.45 -5.13
C ILE A 153 5.17 2.01 -3.74
N PHE A 154 4.14 1.45 -3.11
CA PHE A 154 3.81 1.73 -1.73
C PHE A 154 3.63 0.44 -0.92
N ALA A 155 3.76 0.56 0.39
CA ALA A 155 3.32 -0.44 1.35
C ALA A 155 2.72 0.21 2.60
N ILE A 156 1.76 -0.46 3.22
CA ILE A 156 1.22 -0.11 4.54
C ILE A 156 1.63 -1.19 5.52
N THR A 157 2.37 -0.81 6.56
CA THR A 157 2.84 -1.73 7.60
C THR A 157 2.02 -1.62 8.88
N LEU A 158 1.95 -2.74 9.61
CA LEU A 158 1.44 -2.86 10.97
C LEU A 158 2.58 -2.63 11.96
N GLY A 159 2.29 -1.94 13.06
CA GLY A 159 3.27 -1.67 14.13
C GLY A 159 4.59 -1.08 13.60
N ASP A 160 5.71 -1.57 14.13
CA ASP A 160 7.06 -1.08 13.83
C ASP A 160 7.78 -1.92 12.75
N SER A 161 7.03 -2.59 11.86
CA SER A 161 7.59 -3.47 10.81
C SER A 161 8.33 -2.74 9.69
N GLY A 162 8.46 -1.42 9.79
CA GLY A 162 9.08 -0.56 8.78
C GLY A 162 10.54 -0.90 8.50
N SER A 163 11.35 -1.18 9.53
CA SER A 163 12.77 -1.49 9.35
C SER A 163 12.98 -2.78 8.53
N LYS A 164 12.19 -3.83 8.82
CA LYS A 164 12.20 -5.09 8.07
C LYS A 164 11.81 -4.87 6.61
N LEU A 165 10.78 -4.05 6.37
CA LEU A 165 10.35 -3.69 5.02
C LEU A 165 11.47 -2.96 4.26
N THR A 166 12.08 -1.93 4.86
CA THR A 166 13.16 -1.16 4.26
C THR A 166 14.37 -2.05 3.93
N GLN A 167 14.72 -2.99 4.82
CA GLN A 167 15.78 -3.96 4.57
C GLN A 167 15.43 -4.91 3.40
N ALA A 168 14.20 -5.43 3.37
CA ALA A 168 13.73 -6.29 2.29
C ALA A 168 13.72 -5.56 0.93
N TRP A 169 13.25 -4.32 0.89
CA TRP A 169 13.29 -3.46 -0.29
C TRP A 169 14.71 -3.14 -0.74
N SER A 170 15.61 -2.80 0.19
CA SER A 170 17.03 -2.55 -0.13
C SER A 170 17.69 -3.75 -0.81
N SER A 171 17.39 -4.98 -0.35
CA SER A 171 17.92 -6.20 -0.99
C SER A 171 17.43 -6.43 -2.43
N HIS A 172 16.37 -5.74 -2.84
CA HIS A 172 15.82 -5.75 -4.20
C HIS A 172 16.11 -4.45 -4.97
N ASN A 173 17.08 -3.64 -4.52
CA ASN A 173 17.43 -2.32 -5.09
C ASN A 173 16.27 -1.31 -5.07
N VAL A 174 15.33 -1.46 -4.14
CA VAL A 174 14.26 -0.48 -3.93
C VAL A 174 14.69 0.48 -2.83
N LEU A 175 14.77 1.77 -3.17
CA LEU A 175 15.02 2.84 -2.22
C LEU A 175 13.72 3.16 -1.47
N ALA A 176 13.67 2.83 -0.18
CA ALA A 176 12.60 3.32 0.69
C ALA A 176 12.75 4.84 0.87
N LEU A 177 11.74 5.60 0.47
CA LEU A 177 11.73 7.05 0.61
C LEU A 177 11.49 7.41 2.08
N LEU A 178 12.29 8.36 2.59
CA LEU A 178 12.18 8.88 3.96
C LEU A 178 11.04 9.90 4.07
N VAL A 179 9.84 9.47 3.69
CA VAL A 179 8.61 10.26 3.76
C VAL A 179 7.65 9.60 4.75
N LYS A 180 6.82 10.42 5.38
CA LYS A 180 5.71 9.99 6.21
C LYS A 180 4.42 10.62 5.69
N GLU A 181 3.31 9.97 5.97
CA GLU A 181 2.00 10.58 5.75
C GLU A 181 1.91 11.92 6.51
N ASP A 182 1.35 12.93 5.84
CA ASP A 182 0.99 14.19 6.47
C ASP A 182 -0.52 14.44 6.31
N PRO A 183 -1.32 14.26 7.38
CA PRO A 183 -2.77 14.42 7.32
C PRO A 183 -3.22 15.88 7.43
N HIS A 184 -2.33 16.86 7.65
CA HIS A 184 -2.72 18.23 7.96
C HIS A 184 -3.03 19.08 6.72
N GLY A 185 -2.61 18.64 5.52
CA GLY A 185 -2.80 19.40 4.29
C GLY A 185 -2.05 20.75 4.32
N VAL A 186 -2.76 21.85 4.08
CA VAL A 186 -2.14 23.20 4.09
C VAL A 186 -2.06 23.74 5.52
N CYS A 187 -0.85 24.02 5.98
CA CYS A 187 -0.59 24.61 7.30
C CYS A 187 0.10 25.97 7.20
N LEU A 188 -0.16 26.84 8.18
CA LEU A 188 0.61 28.06 8.38
C LEU A 188 1.78 27.75 9.32
N GLU A 189 3.00 27.89 8.82
CA GLU A 189 4.21 27.74 9.62
C GLU A 189 4.46 28.98 10.48
N SER A 190 4.84 28.77 11.74
CA SER A 190 5.15 29.86 12.69
C SER A 190 6.51 30.53 12.42
N GLY A 191 7.31 30.00 11.51
CA GLY A 191 8.63 30.49 11.10
C GLY A 191 9.13 29.80 9.83
N ASP A 192 10.39 30.02 9.44
CA ASP A 192 10.98 29.38 8.26
C ASP A 192 11.27 27.89 8.54
N PRO A 193 10.55 26.93 7.92
CA PRO A 193 10.69 25.51 8.21
C PRO A 193 12.09 24.95 7.88
N ARG A 194 12.87 25.63 7.04
CA ARG A 194 14.26 25.24 6.73
C ARG A 194 15.19 25.41 7.94
N THR A 195 14.82 26.26 8.90
CA THR A 195 15.63 26.55 10.08
C THR A 195 15.41 25.55 11.23
N THR A 196 14.30 24.81 11.22
CA THR A 196 13.88 23.92 12.33
C THR A 196 13.59 22.47 11.90
N GLY A 197 13.13 22.25 10.66
CA GLY A 197 12.64 20.95 10.17
C GLY A 197 13.72 20.01 9.62
N ILE A 198 14.79 20.55 9.02
CA ILE A 198 15.83 19.72 8.38
C ILE A 198 16.66 18.97 9.43
N THR A 199 17.04 19.64 10.52
CA THR A 199 17.87 19.06 11.59
C THR A 199 17.11 18.01 12.41
N SER A 200 15.83 18.24 12.70
CA SER A 200 15.00 17.29 13.47
C SER A 200 14.73 16.03 12.66
N GLY A 201 14.31 16.14 11.39
CA GLY A 201 14.05 14.98 10.52
C GLY A 201 15.28 14.11 10.29
N VAL A 202 16.46 14.71 10.11
CA VAL A 202 17.73 13.97 9.90
C VAL A 202 18.21 13.28 11.18
N SER A 203 17.97 13.86 12.36
CA SER A 203 18.43 13.30 13.64
C SER A 203 17.69 12.03 14.07
N TYR A 204 16.49 11.77 13.55
CA TYR A 204 15.72 10.55 13.82
C TYR A 204 16.06 9.39 12.88
N ILE A 205 16.96 9.59 11.91
CA ILE A 205 17.37 8.56 10.95
C ILE A 205 18.44 7.68 11.61
N HIS A 206 18.09 6.44 11.96
CA HIS A 206 19.09 5.39 12.16
C HIS A 206 19.48 4.85 10.78
N ILE A 207 20.66 5.24 10.33
CA ILE A 207 21.33 4.62 9.18
C ILE A 207 22.11 3.43 9.76
N GLU A 208 21.60 2.22 9.56
CA GLU A 208 22.36 0.97 9.72
C GLU A 208 22.83 0.45 8.37
#